data_AF-A0A1R3J1B6-F1
#
_entry.id   AF-A0A1R3J1B6-F1
#
_cell.length_a   1.000
_cell.length_b   1.000
_cell.length_c   1.000
_cell.angle_alpha   90.00
_cell.angle_beta   90.00
_cell.angle_gamma   90.00
#
_symmetry.space_group_name_H-M   'P 1'
#
loop_
_entity.id
_entity.type
_entity.pdbx_description
1 polymer ?
#
loop_
_entity_poly.entity_id
_entity_poly.type
_entity_poly.pdbx_seq_one_letter_code
_entity_poly.pdbx_strand_id
1 'polypeptide(L)'
;MRRHKVVRRSYDKEQDTFRHYFLMLPCLILALVINEKFTFKEVMWTFSLYLEAVAILPQLVLLQRTRNIDNLTGQYVFLLGAYRAFYILNWIYRYFTEVHFVHWITWISGLVQTLLYADFFYYYFQSWKKNVKLQLPA
;
A
#
# COMPACT_ATOMS: atom_id res chain seq x y z
N MET A 1 10.30 16.34 -9.16
CA MET A 1 9.00 16.89 -8.71
C MET A 1 9.10 18.13 -7.80
N ARG A 2 10.01 18.21 -6.80
CA ARG A 2 10.11 19.36 -5.86
C ARG A 2 10.48 20.74 -6.45
N ARG A 3 10.96 20.82 -7.70
CA ARG A 3 11.42 22.08 -8.33
C ARG A 3 10.41 22.73 -9.29
N HIS A 4 9.26 22.09 -9.55
CA HIS A 4 8.28 22.63 -10.48
C HIS A 4 7.41 23.70 -9.80
N LYS A 5 7.39 24.94 -10.33
CA LYS A 5 6.73 26.10 -9.71
C LYS A 5 5.24 25.89 -9.43
N VAL A 6 4.53 25.21 -10.34
CA VAL A 6 3.07 24.98 -10.22
C VAL A 6 2.76 23.95 -9.13
N VAL A 7 3.48 22.83 -9.10
CA VAL A 7 3.26 21.73 -8.15
C VAL A 7 3.65 22.13 -6.72
N ARG A 8 4.68 22.98 -6.57
CA ARG A 8 5.10 23.49 -5.26
C ARG A 8 4.06 24.43 -4.62
N ARG A 9 3.20 25.07 -5.42
CA ARG A 9 2.23 26.06 -4.94
C ARG A 9 0.91 25.41 -4.47
N SER A 10 0.57 24.24 -5.00
CA SER A 10 -0.59 23.43 -4.60
C SER A 10 -0.24 22.29 -3.63
N TYR A 11 1.05 22.03 -3.37
CA TYR A 11 1.50 21.01 -2.42
C TYR A 11 1.45 21.52 -0.99
N ASP A 12 0.57 20.92 -0.18
CA ASP A 12 0.40 21.26 1.22
C ASP A 12 1.36 20.45 2.10
N LYS A 13 2.47 21.10 2.47
CA LYS A 13 3.58 20.46 3.21
C LYS A 13 3.20 20.15 4.66
N GLU A 14 2.20 20.82 5.22
CA GLU A 14 1.79 20.60 6.62
C GLU A 14 1.04 19.27 6.76
N GLN A 15 0.26 18.90 5.75
CA GLN A 15 -0.51 17.67 5.70
C GLN A 15 0.37 16.42 5.46
N ASP A 16 1.43 16.53 4.66
CA ASP A 16 2.39 15.45 4.33
C ASP A 16 3.56 15.36 5.35
N THR A 17 3.22 15.12 6.61
CA THR A 17 4.19 14.96 7.71
C THR A 17 4.66 13.51 7.88
N PHE A 18 4.26 12.59 7.00
CA PHE A 18 4.59 11.18 7.13
C PHE A 18 6.08 10.93 6.82
N ARG A 19 6.82 10.51 7.84
CA ARG A 19 8.26 10.21 7.72
C ARG A 19 8.44 8.84 7.08
N HIS A 20 8.49 8.81 5.75
CA HIS A 20 8.74 7.62 4.92
C HIS A 20 9.96 6.76 5.35
N TYR A 21 10.95 7.34 6.03
CA TYR A 21 12.07 6.59 6.63
C TYR A 21 11.63 5.54 7.66
N PHE A 22 10.53 5.77 8.39
CA PHE A 22 9.97 4.79 9.33
C PHE A 22 9.33 3.58 8.64
N LEU A 23 9.10 3.64 7.33
CA LEU A 23 8.68 2.47 6.55
C LEU A 23 9.88 1.80 5.90
N MET A 24 10.76 2.60 5.28
CA MET A 24 11.91 2.05 4.55
C MET A 24 12.89 1.30 5.46
N LEU A 25 13.21 1.83 6.65
CA LEU A 25 14.18 1.20 7.54
C LEU A 25 13.69 -0.15 8.09
N PRO A 26 12.46 -0.28 8.63
CA PRO A 26 11.94 -1.58 9.02
C PRO A 26 11.82 -2.57 7.87
N CYS A 27 11.38 -2.14 6.68
CA CYS A 27 11.30 -3.03 5.51
C CYS A 27 12.68 -3.54 5.07
N LEU A 28 13.71 -2.69 5.15
CA LEU A 28 15.10 -3.09 4.85
C LEU A 28 15.61 -4.11 5.86
N ILE A 29 15.37 -3.87 7.15
CA ILE A 29 15.77 -4.80 8.22
C ILE A 29 15.02 -6.14 8.06
N LEU A 30 13.72 -6.10 7.82
CA LEU A 30 12.90 -7.30 7.58
C LEU A 30 13.38 -8.08 6.36
N ALA A 31 13.74 -7.40 5.26
CA ALA A 31 14.26 -8.07 4.06
C ALA A 31 15.66 -8.69 4.25
N LEU A 32 16.44 -8.18 5.21
CA LEU A 32 17.73 -8.77 5.59
C LEU A 32 17.58 -9.94 6.56
N VAL A 33 16.56 -9.92 7.44
CA VAL A 33 16.32 -10.98 8.44
C VAL A 33 15.48 -12.12 7.86
N ILE A 34 14.49 -11.81 7.04
CA ILE A 34 13.55 -12.76 6.44
C ILE A 34 13.72 -12.72 4.91
N ASN A 35 14.61 -13.56 4.40
CA ASN A 35 14.84 -13.79 2.99
C ASN A 35 14.89 -15.30 2.68
N GLU A 36 14.54 -15.69 1.45
CA GLU A 36 14.63 -17.11 1.04
C GLU A 36 16.11 -17.52 0.87
N LYS A 37 16.93 -16.67 0.25
CA LYS A 37 18.40 -16.81 0.22
C LYS A 37 19.09 -15.48 0.41
N PHE A 38 20.28 -15.56 1.01
CA PHE A 38 21.18 -14.43 1.25
C PHE A 38 21.94 -13.99 -0.02
N THR A 39 21.22 -13.84 -1.13
CA THR A 39 21.76 -13.27 -2.37
C THR A 39 21.28 -11.82 -2.50
N PHE A 40 22.15 -10.92 -2.94
CA PHE A 40 21.80 -9.49 -3.13
C PHE A 40 20.50 -9.31 -3.95
N LYS A 41 20.35 -10.09 -5.03
CA LYS A 41 19.14 -10.06 -5.88
C LYS A 41 17.87 -10.45 -5.12
N GLU A 42 17.93 -11.49 -4.29
CA GLU A 42 16.76 -11.96 -3.54
C GLU A 42 16.42 -11.00 -2.39
N VAL A 43 17.42 -10.49 -1.67
CA VAL A 43 17.20 -9.47 -0.63
C VAL A 43 16.55 -8.21 -1.21
N MET A 44 17.03 -7.73 -2.36
CA MET A 44 16.42 -6.57 -3.05
C MET A 44 15.01 -6.87 -3.54
N TRP A 45 14.75 -8.08 -4.01
CA TRP A 45 13.41 -8.50 -4.42
C TRP A 45 12.45 -8.58 -3.23
N THR A 46 12.84 -9.22 -2.12
CA THR A 46 12.05 -9.27 -0.90
C THR A 46 11.83 -7.88 -0.29
N PHE A 47 12.85 -7.02 -0.33
CA PHE A 47 12.72 -5.61 0.07
C PHE A 47 11.67 -4.87 -0.77
N SER A 48 11.68 -5.07 -2.10
CA SER A 48 10.69 -4.44 -2.98
C SER A 48 9.26 -4.86 -2.63
N LEU A 49 9.07 -6.13 -2.25
CA LEU A 49 7.78 -6.69 -1.86
C LEU A 49 7.25 -6.09 -0.55
N TYR A 50 8.11 -6.04 0.48
CA TYR A 50 7.73 -5.46 1.77
C TYR A 50 7.48 -3.96 1.66
N LEU A 51 8.31 -3.24 0.90
CA LEU A 51 8.13 -1.81 0.68
C LEU A 51 6.83 -1.54 -0.08
N GLU A 52 6.49 -2.36 -1.07
CA GLU A 52 5.23 -2.26 -1.81
C GLU A 52 3.99 -2.44 -0.92
N ALA A 53 4.05 -3.35 0.06
CA ALA A 53 2.95 -3.56 1.01
C ALA A 53 2.67 -2.31 1.86
N VAL A 54 3.70 -1.55 2.24
CA VAL A 54 3.58 -0.37 3.11
C VAL A 54 3.60 0.98 2.39
N ALA A 55 4.04 1.02 1.13
CA ALA A 55 4.22 2.26 0.36
C ALA A 55 2.93 3.06 0.18
N ILE A 56 1.76 2.42 0.32
CA ILE A 56 0.46 3.08 0.23
C ILE A 56 0.08 3.86 1.49
N LEU A 57 0.67 3.54 2.66
CA LEU A 57 0.32 4.14 3.95
C LEU A 57 0.37 5.67 3.99
N PRO A 58 1.40 6.37 3.46
CA PRO A 58 1.45 7.83 3.49
C PRO A 58 0.26 8.44 2.73
N GLN A 59 -0.09 7.86 1.58
CA GLN A 59 -1.22 8.29 0.77
C GLN A 59 -2.53 8.07 1.53
N LEU A 60 -2.68 6.93 2.21
CA LEU A 60 -3.87 6.67 3.02
C LEU A 60 -3.99 7.70 4.15
N VAL A 61 -2.93 7.91 4.94
CA VAL A 61 -2.90 8.89 6.05
C VAL A 61 -3.25 10.30 5.58
N LEU A 62 -2.79 10.71 4.40
CA LEU A 62 -3.14 12.00 3.82
C LEU A 62 -4.64 12.12 3.53
N LEU A 63 -5.27 11.05 3.02
CA LEU A 63 -6.72 11.00 2.80
C LEU A 63 -7.49 11.03 4.12
N GLN A 64 -6.97 10.39 5.15
CA GLN A 64 -7.56 10.41 6.49
C GLN A 64 -7.60 11.84 7.06
N ARG A 65 -6.52 12.60 6.89
CA ARG A 65 -6.38 13.96 7.44
C ARG A 65 -7.16 15.02 6.68
N THR A 66 -7.20 14.90 5.35
CA THR A 66 -7.91 15.87 4.50
C THR A 66 -9.43 15.84 4.75
N ARG A 67 -9.99 14.72 5.26
CA ARG A 67 -11.43 14.50 5.56
C ARG A 67 -12.40 14.85 4.41
N ASN A 68 -11.87 15.12 3.22
CA ASN A 68 -12.61 15.50 2.04
C ASN A 68 -12.07 14.64 0.91
N ILE A 69 -12.83 13.60 0.57
CA ILE A 69 -12.46 12.71 -0.51
C ILE A 69 -13.24 13.16 -1.72
N ASP A 70 -12.55 13.80 -2.66
CA ASP A 70 -13.13 14.06 -3.98
C ASP A 70 -13.47 12.73 -4.64
N ASN A 71 -14.57 12.68 -5.39
CA ASN A 71 -15.00 11.47 -6.11
C ASN A 71 -13.87 10.87 -6.97
N LEU A 72 -13.01 11.71 -7.55
CA LEU A 72 -11.85 11.30 -8.33
C LEU A 72 -10.83 10.50 -7.49
N THR A 73 -10.56 10.95 -6.28
CA THR A 73 -9.63 10.29 -5.35
C THR A 73 -10.20 8.96 -4.86
N GLY A 74 -11.50 8.89 -4.63
CA GLY A 74 -12.20 7.64 -4.30
C GLY A 74 -12.12 6.59 -5.43
N GLN A 75 -12.38 7.00 -6.67
CA GLN A 75 -12.25 6.12 -7.85
C GLN A 75 -10.81 5.64 -8.05
N TYR A 76 -9.83 6.51 -7.86
CA TYR A 76 -8.41 6.14 -7.96
C TYR A 76 -8.04 5.03 -6.97
N VAL A 77 -8.41 5.18 -5.69
CA VAL A 77 -8.10 4.17 -4.68
C VAL A 77 -8.88 2.87 -4.93
N PHE A 78 -10.13 2.96 -5.41
CA PHE A 78 -10.91 1.79 -5.80
C PHE A 78 -10.25 0.99 -6.92
N LEU A 79 -9.83 1.66 -8.01
CA LEU A 79 -9.12 1.03 -9.12
C LEU A 79 -7.79 0.42 -8.68
N LEU A 80 -7.05 1.11 -7.80
CA LEU A 80 -5.80 0.60 -7.24
C LEU A 80 -6.04 -0.68 -6.41
N GLY A 81 -7.12 -0.73 -5.61
CA GLY A 81 -7.52 -1.93 -4.88
C GLY A 81 -7.98 -3.07 -5.80
N ALA A 82 -8.73 -2.76 -6.86
CA ALA A 82 -9.17 -3.76 -7.83
C ALA A 82 -7.98 -4.39 -8.56
N TYR A 83 -7.00 -3.58 -8.98
CA TYR A 83 -5.72 -4.06 -9.52
C TYR A 83 -5.04 -5.08 -8.58
N ARG A 84 -5.02 -4.80 -7.27
CA ARG A 84 -4.44 -5.71 -6.26
C ARG A 84 -5.25 -7.00 -6.10
N ALA A 85 -6.57 -6.90 -6.06
CA ALA A 85 -7.43 -8.08 -5.98
C ALA A 85 -7.19 -9.02 -7.17
N PHE A 86 -7.03 -8.48 -8.38
CA PHE A 86 -6.68 -9.27 -9.56
C PHE A 86 -5.31 -9.92 -9.47
N TYR A 87 -4.32 -9.29 -8.83
CA TYR A 87 -3.01 -9.91 -8.57
C TYR A 87 -3.12 -11.12 -7.64
N ILE A 88 -3.92 -11.02 -6.57
CA ILE A 88 -4.15 -12.14 -5.65
C ILE A 88 -4.85 -13.29 -6.38
N LEU A 89 -5.87 -12.98 -7.18
CA LEU A 89 -6.55 -13.98 -8.02
C LEU A 89 -5.58 -14.64 -9.01
N ASN A 90 -4.66 -13.87 -9.60
CA ASN A 90 -3.62 -14.42 -10.47
C ASN A 90 -2.68 -15.36 -9.71
N TRP A 91 -2.27 -15.02 -8.49
CA TRP A 91 -1.44 -15.90 -7.66
C TRP A 91 -2.16 -17.19 -7.27
N ILE A 92 -3.45 -17.11 -6.92
CA ILE A 92 -4.28 -18.29 -6.66
C ILE A 92 -4.34 -19.15 -7.92
N TYR A 93 -4.59 -18.56 -9.08
CA TYR A 93 -4.62 -19.29 -10.35
C TYR A 93 -3.28 -19.98 -10.65
N ARG A 94 -2.16 -19.28 -10.50
CA ARG A 94 -0.81 -19.83 -10.71
C ARG A 94 -0.46 -20.93 -9.71
N TYR A 95 -0.93 -20.82 -8.46
CA TYR A 95 -0.76 -21.88 -7.45
C TYR A 95 -1.44 -23.19 -7.84
N PHE A 96 -2.61 -23.14 -8.49
CA PHE A 96 -3.31 -24.34 -8.96
C PHE A 96 -2.77 -24.90 -10.28
N THR A 97 -2.13 -24.07 -11.12
CA THR A 97 -1.67 -24.47 -12.46
C THR A 97 -0.18 -24.79 -12.55
N GLU A 98 0.67 -24.19 -11.72
CA GLU A 98 2.13 -24.41 -11.73
C GLU A 98 2.58 -25.31 -10.57
N VAL A 99 3.10 -26.49 -10.90
CA VAL A 99 3.71 -27.42 -9.92
C VAL A 99 5.04 -26.80 -9.44
N HIS A 100 5.14 -26.53 -8.12
CA HIS A 100 6.30 -25.94 -7.39
C HIS A 100 6.40 -24.39 -7.33
N PHE A 101 5.39 -23.62 -7.73
CA PHE A 101 5.43 -22.16 -7.59
C PHE A 101 4.84 -21.68 -6.25
N VAL A 102 5.56 -21.88 -5.14
CA VAL A 102 5.14 -21.41 -3.79
C VAL A 102 6.24 -20.58 -3.14
N HIS A 103 6.35 -19.31 -3.53
CA HIS A 103 7.13 -18.34 -2.76
C HIS A 103 6.29 -17.90 -1.54
N TRP A 104 6.52 -18.52 -0.39
CA TRP A 104 5.73 -18.23 0.82
C TRP A 104 5.81 -16.74 1.23
N ILE A 105 6.94 -16.08 0.92
CA ILE A 105 7.14 -14.64 1.16
C ILE A 105 6.13 -13.78 0.38
N THR A 106 5.79 -14.14 -0.87
CA THR A 106 4.82 -13.37 -1.66
C THR A 106 3.41 -13.51 -1.11
N TRP A 107 3.06 -14.69 -0.61
CA TRP A 107 1.77 -14.93 0.03
C TRP A 107 1.62 -14.14 1.33
N ILE A 108 2.63 -14.14 2.20
CA ILE A 108 2.57 -13.38 3.46
C ILE A 108 2.57 -11.88 3.21
N SER A 109 3.46 -11.38 2.34
CA SER A 109 3.49 -9.96 1.99
C SER A 109 2.16 -9.53 1.34
N GLY A 110 1.61 -10.37 0.47
CA GLY A 110 0.30 -10.18 -0.15
C GLY A 110 -0.83 -10.15 0.86
N LEU A 111 -0.81 -11.02 1.87
CA LEU A 111 -1.82 -11.06 2.94
C LEU A 111 -1.75 -9.80 3.81
N VAL A 112 -0.55 -9.39 4.23
CA VAL A 112 -0.35 -8.14 4.99
C VAL A 112 -0.84 -6.93 4.18
N GLN A 113 -0.51 -6.88 2.89
CA GLN A 113 -0.97 -5.82 2.00
C GLN A 113 -2.50 -5.83 1.88
N THR A 114 -3.11 -6.99 1.70
CA THR A 114 -4.57 -7.14 1.61
C THR A 114 -5.26 -6.70 2.89
N LEU A 115 -4.71 -7.03 4.07
CA LEU A 115 -5.25 -6.58 5.35
C LEU A 115 -5.18 -5.07 5.51
N LEU A 116 -4.07 -4.44 5.14
CA LEU A 116 -3.93 -2.97 5.15
C LEU A 116 -4.94 -2.30 4.20
N TYR A 117 -5.13 -2.87 3.01
CA TYR A 117 -6.17 -2.39 2.08
C TYR A 117 -7.57 -2.64 2.62
N ALA A 118 -7.85 -3.80 3.21
CA ALA A 118 -9.16 -4.16 3.73
C ALA A 118 -9.57 -3.27 4.90
N ASP A 119 -8.65 -2.95 5.81
CA ASP A 119 -8.88 -2.00 6.91
C ASP A 119 -9.25 -0.61 6.33
N PHE A 120 -8.48 -0.13 5.36
CA PHE A 120 -8.80 1.12 4.67
C PHE A 120 -10.16 1.06 3.95
N PHE A 121 -10.42 0.00 3.18
CA PHE A 121 -11.67 -0.17 2.44
C PHE A 121 -12.86 -0.26 3.39
N TYR A 122 -12.71 -0.91 4.54
CA TYR A 122 -13.75 -1.00 5.55
C TYR A 122 -14.16 0.39 6.05
N TYR A 123 -13.20 1.21 6.49
CA TYR A 123 -13.49 2.60 6.91
C TYR A 123 -13.98 3.47 5.75
N TYR A 124 -13.43 3.25 4.55
CA TYR A 124 -13.85 3.95 3.34
C TYR A 124 -15.32 3.69 3.00
N PHE A 125 -15.72 2.42 2.90
CA PHE A 125 -17.09 2.01 2.59
C PHE A 125 -18.06 2.45 3.68
N GLN A 126 -17.65 2.42 4.96
CA GLN A 126 -18.52 2.84 6.05
C GLN A 126 -18.86 4.33 5.97
N SER A 127 -17.91 5.19 5.62
CA SER A 127 -18.16 6.62 5.45
C SER A 127 -18.84 6.96 4.13
N TRP A 128 -18.54 6.25 3.04
CA TRP A 128 -19.25 6.39 1.77
C TRP A 128 -20.75 6.06 1.95
N LYS A 129 -21.07 4.95 2.61
CA LYS A 129 -22.46 4.52 2.86
C LYS A 129 -23.23 5.49 3.78
N LYS A 130 -22.53 6.20 4.66
CA LYS A 130 -23.13 7.20 5.54
C LYS A 130 -23.33 8.56 4.85
N ASN A 131 -22.80 8.81 3.64
CA ASN A 131 -22.77 10.14 3.01
C ASN A 131 -22.16 11.22 3.93
N VAL A 132 -21.34 10.81 4.90
CA VAL A 132 -20.64 11.69 5.84
C VAL A 132 -19.18 11.68 5.47
N LYS A 133 -18.54 12.86 5.47
CA LYS A 133 -17.09 13.01 5.30
C LYS A 133 -16.34 11.98 6.14
N LEU A 134 -15.39 11.27 5.51
CA LEU A 134 -14.58 10.24 6.17
C LEU A 134 -13.88 10.85 7.39
N GLN A 135 -14.35 10.49 8.58
CA GLN A 135 -13.65 10.73 9.83
C GLN A 135 -13.19 9.38 10.33
N LEU A 136 -11.89 9.12 10.21
CA LEU A 136 -11.29 8.01 10.93
C LEU A 136 -11.09 8.42 12.39
N PRO A 137 -11.26 7.46 13.33
CA PRO A 137 -10.91 7.70 14.72
C PRO A 137 -9.42 8.02 14.81
N ALA A 138 -9.11 9.07 15.57
CA ALA A 138 -7.75 9.58 15.81
C ALA A 138 -6.92 8.58 16.63
#